data_AF-I9QDR1-F1
#
_entry.id   AF-I9QDR1-F1
#
_cell.length_a   1.000
_cell.length_b   1.000
_cell.length_c   1.000
_cell.angle_alpha   90.00
_cell.angle_beta   90.00
_cell.angle_gamma   90.00
#
_symmetry.space_group_name_H-M   'P 1'
#
loop_
_entity.id
_entity.type
_entity.pdbx_description
1 polymer ?
#
loop_
_entity_poly.entity_id
_entity_poly.type
_entity_poly.pdbx_seq_one_letter_code
_entity_poly.pdbx_strand_id
1 'polypeptide(L)'
;MSKKISIKVTEAQPLPCPYCNGFYGYQYSDLFRMSYTSVHNSDGTYSGGEYSDGVSLNKSKTAYCVNCGTKLPFTLIREGEEQVE
;
A
#
# COMPACT_ATOMS: atom_id res chain seq x y z
N MET A 1 -26.29 -11.18 -0.81
CA MET A 1 -24.91 -10.72 -1.07
C MET A 1 -24.45 -9.95 0.15
N SER A 2 -23.43 -10.42 0.88
CA SER A 2 -22.89 -9.69 2.04
C SER A 2 -22.37 -8.33 1.61
N LYS A 3 -22.78 -7.26 2.31
CA LYS A 3 -22.24 -5.91 2.10
C LYS A 3 -20.72 -5.96 2.30
N LYS A 4 -19.95 -5.54 1.30
CA LYS A 4 -18.51 -5.32 1.45
C LYS A 4 -18.31 -4.13 2.39
N ILE A 5 -17.70 -4.36 3.55
CA ILE A 5 -17.35 -3.31 4.51
C ILE A 5 -16.07 -2.63 4.02
N SER A 6 -16.08 -1.30 3.98
CA SER A 6 -14.92 -0.47 3.69
C SER A 6 -14.72 0.55 4.80
N ILE A 7 -13.49 0.79 5.19
CA ILE A 7 -13.12 1.76 6.22
C ILE A 7 -12.04 2.70 5.69
N LYS A 8 -11.91 3.89 6.26
CA LYS A 8 -10.72 4.71 6.02
C LYS A 8 -9.50 4.08 6.68
N VAL A 9 -8.32 4.30 6.11
CA VAL A 9 -7.03 3.80 6.65
C VAL A 9 -6.74 4.27 8.09
N THR A 10 -7.41 5.32 8.56
CA THR A 10 -7.29 5.83 9.94
C THR A 10 -8.37 5.31 10.88
N GLU A 11 -9.36 4.57 10.37
CA GLU A 11 -10.47 4.04 11.15
C GLU A 11 -10.12 2.73 11.83
N ALA A 12 -10.80 2.44 12.94
CA ALA A 12 -10.61 1.22 13.69
C ALA A 12 -10.98 -0.03 12.87
N GLN A 13 -10.30 -1.14 13.14
CA GLN A 13 -10.64 -2.45 12.57
C GLN A 13 -12.11 -2.79 12.89
N PRO A 14 -12.99 -2.97 11.88
CA PRO A 14 -14.43 -3.12 12.10
C PRO A 14 -14.84 -4.55 12.43
N LEU A 15 -14.01 -5.55 12.10
CA LEU A 15 -14.32 -6.97 12.21
C LEU A 15 -13.11 -7.71 12.79
N PRO A 16 -13.32 -8.72 13.65
CA PRO A 16 -12.22 -9.53 14.16
C PRO A 16 -11.51 -10.28 13.02
N CYS A 17 -10.23 -10.60 13.22
CA CYS A 17 -9.49 -11.43 12.27
C CYS A 17 -10.16 -12.81 12.12
N PRO A 18 -10.43 -13.32 10.91
CA PRO A 18 -11.11 -14.59 10.73
C PRO A 18 -10.29 -15.81 11.17
N TYR A 19 -8.98 -15.65 11.35
CA TYR A 19 -8.09 -16.73 11.81
C TYR A 19 -7.76 -16.60 13.30
N CYS A 20 -7.38 -15.40 13.74
CA CYS A 20 -6.93 -15.14 15.10
C CYS A 20 -8.04 -14.64 16.05
N ASN A 21 -9.24 -14.42 15.52
CA ASN A 21 -10.45 -13.98 16.23
C ASN A 21 -10.31 -12.71 17.10
N GLY A 22 -9.35 -11.83 16.77
CA GLY A 22 -9.02 -10.64 17.58
C GLY A 22 -8.92 -9.35 16.77
N PHE A 23 -8.92 -8.23 17.52
CA PHE A 23 -8.75 -6.86 17.03
C PHE A 23 -7.32 -6.36 17.23
N TYR A 24 -6.36 -7.02 16.58
CA TYR A 24 -4.93 -6.68 16.69
C TYR A 24 -4.51 -5.54 15.77
N GLY A 25 -5.45 -4.92 15.07
CA GLY A 25 -5.19 -3.94 14.03
C GLY A 25 -4.91 -4.58 12.68
N TYR A 26 -4.67 -3.72 11.70
CA TYR A 26 -4.40 -4.11 10.33
C TYR A 26 -3.13 -3.46 9.79
N GLN A 27 -2.46 -4.20 8.92
CA GLN A 27 -1.38 -3.71 8.06
C GLN A 27 -1.86 -3.72 6.62
N TYR A 28 -1.29 -2.84 5.82
CA TYR A 28 -1.42 -2.81 4.37
C TYR A 28 -0.07 -2.42 3.80
N SER A 29 0.13 -2.69 2.51
CA SER A 29 1.37 -2.30 1.83
C SER A 29 1.02 -1.61 0.53
N ASP A 30 1.75 -0.53 0.27
CA ASP A 30 1.77 0.16 -1.00
C ASP A 30 3.00 -0.31 -1.79
N LEU A 31 2.84 -0.51 -3.08
CA LEU A 31 3.91 -0.79 -4.02
C LEU A 31 4.26 0.52 -4.69
N PHE A 32 5.50 0.95 -4.54
CA PHE A 32 6.06 2.09 -5.25
C PHE A 32 7.11 1.63 -6.24
N ARG A 33 7.13 2.25 -7.42
CA ARG A 33 8.15 2.06 -8.43
C ARG A 33 8.97 3.33 -8.55
N MET A 34 10.28 3.18 -8.36
CA MET A 34 11.26 4.25 -8.56
C MET A 34 12.27 3.80 -9.61
N SER A 35 12.74 4.75 -10.40
CA SER A 35 13.84 4.56 -11.34
C SER A 35 15.03 5.38 -10.89
N TYR A 36 16.24 4.86 -11.10
CA TYR A 36 17.47 5.62 -10.94
C TYR A 36 18.08 5.85 -12.31
N THR A 37 18.30 7.11 -12.67
CA THR A 37 18.92 7.50 -13.94
C THR A 37 20.37 7.85 -13.69
N SER A 38 21.30 7.09 -14.28
CA SER A 38 22.74 7.36 -14.21
C SER A 38 23.21 8.13 -15.44
N VAL A 39 24.02 9.17 -15.23
CA VAL A 39 24.60 9.99 -16.27
C VAL A 39 26.11 9.72 -16.35
N HIS A 40 26.61 9.57 -17.57
CA HIS A 40 28.03 9.41 -17.87
C HIS A 40 28.45 10.46 -18.89
N ASN A 41 29.68 10.93 -18.77
CA ASN A 41 30.30 11.84 -19.73
C ASN A 41 30.64 11.10 -21.04
N SER A 42 31.01 11.85 -22.08
CA SER A 42 31.40 11.28 -23.38
C SER A 42 32.66 10.41 -23.32
N ASP A 43 33.51 10.63 -22.32
CA ASP A 43 34.69 9.80 -22.04
C ASP A 43 34.37 8.54 -21.21
N GLY A 44 33.10 8.32 -20.86
CA GLY A 44 32.62 7.17 -20.10
C GLY A 44 32.70 7.32 -18.58
N THR A 45 33.20 8.45 -18.05
CA THR A 45 33.23 8.67 -16.59
C THR A 45 31.84 8.94 -16.04
N TYR A 46 31.54 8.40 -14.85
CA TYR A 46 30.28 8.64 -14.16
C TYR A 46 30.20 10.08 -13.65
N SER A 47 29.12 10.79 -14.00
CA SER A 47 28.93 12.21 -13.65
C SER A 47 27.80 12.47 -12.66
N GLY A 48 27.01 11.45 -12.34
CA GLY A 48 25.97 11.52 -11.32
C GLY A 48 24.72 10.74 -11.69
N GLY A 49 23.66 10.96 -10.94
CA GLY A 49 22.36 10.37 -11.20
C GLY A 49 21.33 10.73 -10.16
N GLU A 50 20.07 10.57 -10.53
CA GLU A 50 18.93 10.94 -9.70
C GLU A 50 17.88 9.84 -9.67
N TYR A 51 17.22 9.74 -8.53
CA TYR A 51 15.99 8.97 -8.41
C TYR A 51 14.83 9.78 -8.98
N SER A 52 13.90 9.12 -9.65
CA SER A 52 12.61 9.73 -9.96
C SER A 52 11.77 9.90 -8.69
N ASP A 53 10.75 10.77 -8.77
CA ASP A 53 9.81 11.07 -7.67
C ASP A 53 9.03 9.83 -7.16
N GLY A 54 9.11 8.71 -7.89
CA GLY A 54 8.44 7.46 -7.55
C GLY A 54 6.95 7.49 -7.90
N VAL A 55 6.43 6.35 -8.34
CA VAL A 55 5.02 6.18 -8.69
C VAL A 55 4.43 5.06 -7.85
N SER A 56 3.34 5.35 -7.15
CA SER A 56 2.56 4.32 -6.46
C SER A 56 1.84 3.45 -7.48
N LEU A 57 2.20 2.16 -7.54
CA LEU A 57 1.61 1.14 -8.40
C LEU A 57 0.43 0.42 -7.75
N ASN A 58 0.46 0.27 -6.42
CA ASN A 58 -0.69 -0.21 -5.68
C ASN A 58 -0.90 0.67 -4.44
N LYS A 59 -2.18 0.90 -4.15
CA LYS A 59 -2.63 1.83 -3.12
C LYS A 59 -3.51 1.07 -2.16
N SER A 60 -2.94 0.56 -1.07
CA SER A 60 -3.59 0.25 0.20
C SER A 60 -5.04 -0.23 0.07
N LYS A 61 -5.34 -1.22 -0.78
CA LYS A 61 -6.74 -1.69 -0.96
C LYS A 61 -7.09 -2.84 -0.03
N THR A 62 -6.08 -3.63 0.35
CA THR A 62 -6.25 -4.86 1.12
C THR A 62 -5.62 -4.71 2.49
N ALA A 63 -6.41 -5.02 3.52
CA ALA A 63 -5.96 -5.09 4.90
C ALA A 63 -5.57 -6.54 5.26
N TYR A 64 -4.50 -6.68 6.03
CA TYR A 64 -4.05 -7.95 6.62
C TYR A 64 -3.96 -7.80 8.13
N CYS A 65 -4.24 -8.87 8.87
CA CYS A 65 -4.10 -8.86 10.33
C CYS A 65 -2.63 -8.66 10.71
N VAL A 66 -2.34 -7.75 11.64
CA VAL A 66 -0.98 -7.51 12.14
C VAL A 66 -0.43 -8.75 12.86
N ASN A 67 -1.27 -9.47 13.59
CA ASN A 67 -0.82 -10.62 14.39
C ASN A 67 -0.44 -11.85 13.55
N CYS A 68 -1.23 -12.16 12.52
CA CYS A 68 -1.09 -13.43 11.80
C CYS A 68 -1.07 -13.33 10.27
N GLY A 69 -1.06 -12.12 9.72
CA GLY A 69 -0.93 -11.90 8.27
C GLY A 69 -2.15 -12.32 7.44
N THR A 70 -3.20 -12.88 8.04
CA THR A 70 -4.42 -13.26 7.33
C THR A 70 -5.11 -12.04 6.72
N LYS A 71 -5.56 -12.16 5.47
CA LYS A 71 -6.37 -11.13 4.81
C LYS A 71 -7.66 -10.88 5.59
N LEU A 72 -7.93 -9.61 5.90
CA LEU A 72 -9.11 -9.20 6.64
C LEU A 72 -10.31 -9.01 5.69
N PRO A 73 -11.55 -9.27 6.14
CA PRO A 73 -12.75 -9.22 5.31
C PRO A 73 -13.32 -7.80 5.17
N PHE A 74 -12.46 -6.81 4.99
CA PHE A 74 -12.84 -5.42 4.69
C PHE A 74 -11.77 -4.78 3.79
N THR A 75 -12.16 -3.70 3.10
CA THR A 75 -11.27 -2.92 2.24
C THR A 75 -10.92 -1.58 2.87
N LEU A 76 -9.79 -1.02 2.47
CA LEU A 76 -9.30 0.27 2.96
C LEU A 76 -9.54 1.37 1.92
N ILE A 77 -9.89 2.56 2.39
CA ILE A 77 -10.07 3.78 1.61
C ILE A 77 -9.04 4.81 2.09
N ARG A 78 -8.30 5.42 1.17
CA ARG A 78 -7.38 6.53 1.46
C ARG A 78 -8.08 7.84 1.09
N GLU A 79 -8.11 8.81 1.99
CA GLU A 79 -8.63 10.14 1.65
C GLU A 79 -7.66 10.86 0.71
N GLY A 80 -8.21 11.54 -0.31
CA GLY A 80 -7.45 12.42 -1.21
C GLY A 80 -7.17 11.88 -2.61
N GLU A 81 -7.61 10.68 -2.97
CA GLU A 81 -7.44 10.15 -4.33
C GLU A 81 -8.77 9.64 -4.87
N GLU A 82 -9.21 10.19 -6.02
CA GLU A 82 -10.34 9.66 -6.78
C GLU A 82 -10.12 8.17 -7.04
N GLN A 83 -11.12 7.38 -6.65
CA GLN A 83 -11.19 5.98 -7.06
C GLN A 83 -11.48 5.98 -8.56
N VAL A 84 -10.44 5.81 -9.38
CA VAL A 84 -10.66 5.42 -10.77
C VAL A 84 -11.06 3.94 -10.72
N GLU A 85 -12.32 3.68 -11.09
CA GLU A 85 -12.96 2.36 -11.15
C GLU A 85 -12.25 1.40 -12.12
#